data_AF-A0A3D3DL51-F1
#
_entry.id   AF-A0A3D3DL51-F1
#
_cell.length_a   1.000
_cell.length_b   1.000
_cell.length_c   1.000
_cell.angle_alpha   90.00
_cell.angle_beta   90.00
_cell.angle_gamma   90.00
#
_symmetry.space_group_name_H-M   'P 1'
#
loop_
_entity.id
_entity.type
_entity.pdbx_description
1 polymer ?
#
loop_
_entity_poly.entity_id
_entity_poly.type
_entity_poly.pdbx_seq_one_letter_code
_entity_poly.pdbx_strand_id
1 'polypeptide(L)'
;MIAIPSENPMEGDARPGHREQEIGEYYLEQMHELGLTVASREAAPGRPNVFGTRAGNQDRPSLMLCGHLDTVPTEGYDDPYTPHEKNGRIYGRGSCDMKAALACYLEVARLLRDADVTLS
;
A
#
# COMPACT_ATOMS: atom_id res chain seq x y z
N MET A 1 -7.23 -0.91 -3.91
CA MET A 1 -6.21 0.15 -3.68
C MET A 1 -6.47 1.46 -4.43
N ILE A 2 -6.55 1.51 -5.77
CA ILE A 2 -6.76 2.78 -6.52
C ILE A 2 -8.02 3.53 -6.07
N ALA A 3 -9.11 2.81 -5.86
CA ALA A 3 -10.40 3.37 -5.44
C ALA A 3 -10.45 3.95 -4.02
N ILE A 4 -9.35 3.87 -3.26
CA ILE A 4 -9.20 4.54 -1.97
C ILE A 4 -8.33 5.77 -2.21
N PRO A 5 -8.90 6.98 -2.29
CA PRO A 5 -8.16 8.23 -2.42
C PRO A 5 -7.15 8.38 -1.29
N SER A 6 -5.92 8.77 -1.61
CA SER A 6 -4.87 8.97 -0.62
C SER A 6 -3.97 10.13 -1.04
N GLU A 7 -4.59 11.28 -1.35
CA GLU A 7 -3.83 12.46 -1.74
C GLU A 7 -2.99 12.96 -0.58
N ASN A 8 -1.70 13.17 -0.82
CA ASN A 8 -0.81 13.79 0.15
C ASN A 8 -1.20 15.27 0.30
N PRO A 9 -1.43 15.76 1.53
CA PRO A 9 -1.72 17.18 1.76
C PRO A 9 -0.62 18.15 1.36
N MET A 10 0.59 17.66 1.10
CA MET A 10 1.78 18.47 0.92
C MET A 10 1.96 19.41 2.13
N GLU A 11 1.86 20.72 1.92
CA GLU A 11 1.95 21.74 2.98
C GLU A 11 0.57 22.26 3.44
N GLY A 12 -0.54 21.71 2.91
CA GLY A 12 -1.90 22.17 3.19
C GLY A 12 -2.66 21.35 4.24
N ASP A 13 -3.86 21.82 4.59
CA ASP A 13 -4.79 21.06 5.43
C ASP A 13 -5.36 19.83 4.72
N ALA A 14 -5.79 18.83 5.49
CA ALA A 14 -6.50 17.68 4.96
C ALA A 14 -7.85 18.10 4.31
N ARG A 15 -8.14 17.58 3.13
CA ARG A 15 -9.37 17.82 2.35
C ARG A 15 -10.04 16.50 1.93
N PRO A 16 -11.24 16.51 1.33
CA PRO A 16 -11.79 15.32 0.69
C PRO A 16 -10.77 14.73 -0.31
N GLY A 17 -10.41 13.45 -0.14
CA GLY A 17 -9.35 12.79 -0.91
C GLY A 17 -8.12 12.39 -0.08
N HIS A 18 -7.92 13.00 1.09
CA HIS A 18 -6.81 12.72 2.01
C HIS A 18 -7.18 11.57 2.96
N ARG A 19 -7.31 10.35 2.40
CA ARG A 19 -7.71 9.15 3.16
C ARG A 19 -6.50 8.21 3.33
N GLU A 20 -5.34 8.79 3.67
CA GLU A 20 -4.10 8.04 3.97
C GLU A 20 -4.31 7.07 5.14
N GLN A 21 -5.10 7.44 6.16
CA GLN A 21 -5.51 6.54 7.24
C GLN A 21 -6.21 5.29 6.70
N GLU A 22 -7.22 5.48 5.86
CA GLU A 22 -8.06 4.39 5.35
C GLU A 22 -7.28 3.43 4.45
N ILE A 23 -6.43 3.95 3.56
CA ILE A 23 -5.60 3.06 2.73
C ILE A 23 -4.52 2.36 3.58
N GLY A 24 -4.03 3.00 4.65
CA GLY A 24 -3.15 2.39 5.63
C GLY A 24 -3.81 1.22 6.34
N GLU A 25 -5.03 1.42 6.86
CA GLU A 25 -5.84 0.38 7.51
C GLU A 25 -6.14 -0.77 6.55
N TYR A 26 -6.57 -0.47 5.32
CA TYR A 26 -6.78 -1.47 4.29
C TYR A 26 -5.50 -2.29 4.04
N TYR A 27 -4.36 -1.63 3.86
CA TYR A 27 -3.11 -2.34 3.55
C TYR A 27 -2.60 -3.17 4.75
N LEU A 28 -2.81 -2.68 5.98
CA LEU A 28 -2.52 -3.42 7.20
C LEU A 28 -3.38 -4.69 7.31
N GLU A 29 -4.69 -4.59 7.02
CA GLU A 29 -5.60 -5.72 6.99
C GLU A 29 -5.17 -6.76 5.95
N GLN A 30 -4.82 -6.33 4.73
CA GLN A 30 -4.32 -7.24 3.69
C GLN A 30 -3.04 -7.97 4.13
N MET A 31 -2.08 -7.29 4.77
CA MET A 31 -0.88 -7.95 5.31
C MET A 31 -1.24 -8.97 6.41
N HIS A 32 -2.20 -8.63 7.28
CA HIS A 32 -2.67 -9.53 8.35
C HIS A 32 -3.35 -10.79 7.79
N GLU A 33 -4.21 -10.66 6.79
CA GLU A 33 -4.86 -11.79 6.09
C GLU A 33 -3.84 -12.71 5.40
N LEU A 34 -2.68 -12.18 5.03
CA LEU A 34 -1.55 -12.94 4.49
C LEU A 34 -0.69 -13.62 5.57
N GLY A 35 -1.04 -13.47 6.85
CA GLY A 35 -0.36 -14.11 7.97
C GLY A 35 0.93 -13.39 8.42
N LEU A 36 1.11 -12.12 8.04
CA LEU A 36 2.22 -11.32 8.54
C LEU A 36 1.88 -10.79 9.94
N THR A 37 2.90 -10.64 10.78
CA THR A 37 2.78 -9.85 12.01
C THR A 37 2.74 -8.39 11.62
N VAL A 38 1.62 -7.72 11.90
CA VAL A 38 1.39 -6.33 11.48
C VAL A 38 1.57 -5.34 12.62
N ALA A 39 2.01 -4.13 12.27
CA ALA A 39 2.08 -2.99 13.18
C ALA A 39 1.85 -1.68 12.42
N SER A 40 1.41 -0.65 13.11
CA SER A 40 1.29 0.71 12.56
C SER A 40 1.90 1.73 13.50
N ARG A 41 2.43 2.82 12.94
CA ARG A 41 2.89 3.98 13.69
C ARG A 41 2.41 5.25 13.00
N GLU A 42 1.68 6.09 13.74
CA GLU A 42 1.26 7.39 13.24
C GLU A 42 2.49 8.27 12.96
N ALA A 43 2.63 8.75 11.72
CA ALA A 43 3.72 9.65 11.32
C ALA A 43 3.29 11.12 11.41
N ALA A 44 2.01 11.38 11.13
CA ALA A 44 1.28 12.62 11.32
C ALA A 44 -0.21 12.28 11.52
N PRO A 45 -1.06 13.21 12.01
CA PRO A 45 -2.47 12.95 12.26
C PRO A 45 -3.18 12.29 11.07
N GLY A 46 -3.66 11.05 11.24
CA GLY A 46 -4.35 10.28 10.18
C GLY A 46 -3.45 9.82 9.03
N ARG A 47 -2.13 9.78 9.23
CA ARG A 47 -1.11 9.40 8.24
C ARG A 47 -0.18 8.35 8.84
N PRO A 48 -0.62 7.09 8.93
CA PRO A 48 0.17 6.03 9.54
C PRO A 48 1.20 5.46 8.56
N ASN A 49 2.37 5.15 9.08
CA ASN A 49 3.21 4.12 8.48
C ASN A 49 2.70 2.76 8.92
N VAL A 50 2.63 1.80 8.00
CA VAL A 50 2.21 0.42 8.27
C VAL A 50 3.34 -0.55 7.95
N PHE A 51 3.44 -1.60 8.76
CA PHE A 51 4.49 -2.59 8.70
C PHE A 51 3.88 -3.98 8.71
N GLY A 52 4.45 -4.88 7.91
CA GLY A 52 4.15 -6.31 7.94
C GLY A 52 5.46 -7.09 7.97
N THR A 53 5.57 -8.02 8.90
CA THR A 53 6.78 -8.81 9.11
C THR A 53 6.45 -10.28 8.98
N ARG A 54 7.24 -11.00 8.18
CA ARG A 54 7.29 -12.46 8.16
C ARG A 54 8.63 -12.91 8.72
N ALA A 55 8.61 -13.59 9.86
CA ALA A 55 9.83 -14.07 10.50
C ALA A 55 10.46 -15.21 9.69
N GLY A 56 11.79 -15.20 9.59
CA GLY A 56 12.57 -16.36 9.17
C GLY A 56 12.90 -17.28 10.34
N ASN A 57 13.60 -18.37 10.05
CA ASN A 57 14.00 -19.37 11.05
C ASN A 57 15.48 -19.28 11.46
N GLN A 58 16.28 -18.39 10.86
CA GLN A 58 17.65 -18.14 11.28
C GLN A 58 17.90 -16.65 11.52
N ASP A 59 19.01 -16.36 12.20
CA ASP A 59 19.49 -15.00 12.39
C ASP A 59 20.25 -14.53 11.13
N ARG A 60 19.49 -14.02 10.16
CA ARG A 60 19.97 -13.56 8.86
C ARG A 60 19.48 -12.14 8.58
N PRO A 61 20.19 -11.37 7.72
CA PRO A 61 19.73 -10.04 7.33
C PRO A 61 18.31 -10.08 6.75
N SER A 62 17.47 -9.13 7.18
CA SER A 62 16.11 -8.98 6.65
C SER A 62 16.11 -8.21 5.33
N LEU A 63 15.20 -8.59 4.42
CA LEU A 63 14.85 -7.79 3.25
C LEU A 63 13.62 -6.93 3.58
N MET A 64 13.71 -5.62 3.38
CA MET A 64 12.57 -4.71 3.53
C MET A 64 12.09 -4.25 2.15
N LEU A 65 10.83 -4.55 1.85
CA LEU A 65 10.12 -3.95 0.72
C LEU A 65 9.47 -2.65 1.23
N CYS A 66 9.96 -1.51 0.74
CA CYS A 66 9.52 -0.19 1.17
C CYS A 66 8.81 0.54 0.04
N GLY A 67 7.82 1.37 0.39
CA GLY A 67 7.03 2.17 -0.53
C GLY A 67 6.15 3.17 0.21
N HIS A 68 5.32 3.90 -0.52
CA HIS A 68 4.40 4.90 0.03
C HIS A 68 2.97 4.69 -0.50
N LEU A 69 1.99 4.98 0.36
CA LEU A 69 0.56 4.74 0.09
C LEU A 69 -0.15 5.98 -0.47
N ASP A 70 0.41 7.15 -0.20
CA ASP A 70 -0.10 8.42 -0.67
C ASP A 70 0.15 8.58 -2.17
N THR A 71 -0.54 9.55 -2.74
CA THR A 71 -0.40 9.91 -4.15
C THR A 71 -0.41 11.41 -4.29
N VAL A 72 0.10 11.91 -5.41
CA VAL A 72 0.01 13.34 -5.74
C VAL A 72 -1.45 13.76 -5.96
N PRO A 73 -1.76 15.06 -5.80
CA PRO A 73 -3.08 15.60 -6.06
C PRO A 73 -3.65 15.28 -7.45
N THR A 74 -4.98 15.35 -7.57
CA THR A 74 -5.71 14.94 -8.78
C THR A 74 -6.43 16.06 -9.51
N GLU A 75 -6.11 17.33 -9.26
CA GLU A 75 -6.76 18.43 -9.98
C GLU A 75 -6.60 18.29 -11.50
N GLY A 76 -7.73 18.38 -12.21
CA GLY A 76 -7.78 18.24 -13.67
C GLY A 76 -7.78 16.79 -14.19
N TYR A 77 -7.89 15.79 -13.33
CA TYR A 77 -8.12 14.41 -13.74
C TYR A 77 -9.62 14.08 -13.78
N ASP A 78 -10.04 13.39 -14.84
CA ASP A 78 -11.37 12.79 -14.91
C ASP A 78 -11.37 11.42 -14.20
N ASP A 79 -12.26 11.26 -13.21
CA ASP A 79 -12.46 10.02 -12.45
C ASP A 79 -11.17 9.30 -11.96
N PRO A 80 -10.25 10.01 -11.28
CA PRO A 80 -8.93 9.46 -10.92
C PRO A 80 -9.00 8.21 -10.03
N TYR A 81 -10.10 8.04 -9.30
CA TYR A 81 -10.31 6.95 -8.35
C TYR A 81 -11.19 5.82 -8.89
N THR A 82 -11.60 5.89 -10.16
CA THR A 82 -12.34 4.81 -10.83
C THR A 82 -11.36 4.03 -11.70
N PRO A 83 -10.72 2.96 -11.17
CA PRO A 83 -9.77 2.19 -11.95
C PRO A 83 -10.46 1.55 -13.15
N HIS A 84 -9.84 1.64 -14.32
CA HIS A 84 -10.32 0.96 -15.52
C HIS A 84 -9.16 0.43 -16.35
N GLU A 85 -9.41 -0.63 -17.11
CA GLU A 85 -8.44 -1.21 -18.02
C GLU A 85 -8.74 -0.77 -19.46
N LYS A 86 -7.70 -0.38 -20.21
CA LYS A 86 -7.79 -0.08 -21.63
C LYS A 86 -6.50 -0.46 -22.33
N ASN A 87 -6.60 -1.28 -23.38
CA ASN A 87 -5.45 -1.74 -24.17
C ASN A 87 -4.33 -2.38 -23.31
N GLY A 88 -4.71 -3.21 -22.33
CA GLY A 88 -3.76 -3.90 -21.43
C GLY A 88 -3.06 -2.98 -20.43
N ARG A 89 -3.58 -1.77 -20.20
CA ARG A 89 -3.07 -0.82 -19.21
C ARG A 89 -4.17 -0.50 -18.20
N ILE A 90 -3.78 -0.45 -16.92
CA ILE A 90 -4.64 0.00 -15.83
C ILE A 90 -4.48 1.51 -15.66
N TYR A 91 -5.60 2.23 -15.69
CA TYR A 91 -5.67 3.67 -15.51
C TYR A 91 -6.29 4.00 -14.16
N GLY A 92 -5.77 5.05 -13.51
CA GLY A 92 -6.23 5.53 -12.20
C GLY A 92 -5.07 6.10 -11.38
N ARG A 93 -5.36 7.03 -10.47
CA ARG A 93 -4.36 7.66 -9.59
C ARG A 93 -3.74 6.61 -8.67
N GLY A 94 -2.41 6.55 -8.69
CA GLY A 94 -1.64 5.56 -7.95
C GLY A 94 -1.40 4.24 -8.69
N SER A 95 -2.01 4.03 -9.87
CA SER A 95 -1.86 2.79 -10.64
C SER A 95 -0.40 2.45 -10.99
N CYS A 96 0.44 3.45 -11.23
CA CYS A 96 1.89 3.26 -11.37
C CYS A 96 2.64 3.67 -10.12
N ASP A 97 2.40 4.89 -9.62
CA ASP A 97 3.13 5.53 -8.52
C ASP A 97 2.28 5.69 -7.25
N MET A 98 2.41 4.81 -6.24
CA MET A 98 3.11 3.51 -6.33
C MET A 98 2.27 2.31 -5.89
N LYS A 99 0.93 2.43 -5.97
CA LYS A 99 0.01 1.37 -5.51
C LYS A 99 0.17 0.05 -6.27
N ALA A 100 0.66 0.04 -7.51
CA ALA A 100 1.00 -1.21 -8.19
C ALA A 100 2.16 -1.96 -7.53
N ALA A 101 3.23 -1.27 -7.15
CA ALA A 101 4.36 -1.91 -6.47
C ALA A 101 3.93 -2.48 -5.12
N LEU A 102 3.09 -1.76 -4.38
CA LEU A 102 2.50 -2.25 -3.14
C LEU A 102 1.62 -3.49 -3.35
N ALA A 103 0.77 -3.50 -4.38
CA ALA A 103 0.00 -4.69 -4.74
C ALA A 103 0.91 -5.89 -5.06
N CYS A 104 2.03 -5.66 -5.76
CA CYS A 104 3.03 -6.70 -6.00
C CYS A 104 3.70 -7.19 -4.70
N TYR A 105 3.92 -6.35 -3.70
CA TYR A 105 4.47 -6.77 -2.41
C TYR A 105 3.51 -7.70 -1.65
N LEU A 106 2.21 -7.38 -1.63
CA LEU A 106 1.18 -8.28 -1.09
C LEU A 106 1.16 -9.61 -1.85
N GLU A 107 1.30 -9.57 -3.17
CA GLU A 107 1.34 -10.77 -4.00
C GLU A 107 2.57 -11.64 -3.72
N VAL A 108 3.76 -11.04 -3.51
CA VAL A 108 4.96 -11.77 -3.08
C VAL A 108 4.71 -12.46 -1.75
N ALA A 109 4.13 -11.77 -0.77
CA ALA A 109 3.78 -12.36 0.52
C ALA A 109 2.78 -13.52 0.37
N ARG A 110 1.76 -13.37 -0.48
CA ARG A 110 0.80 -14.42 -0.80
C ARG A 110 1.45 -15.64 -1.42
N LEU A 111 2.30 -15.45 -2.43
CA LEU A 111 3.00 -16.55 -3.11
C LEU A 111 3.93 -17.31 -2.16
N LEU A 112 4.65 -16.60 -1.28
CA LEU A 112 5.51 -17.24 -0.27
C LEU A 112 4.71 -18.05 0.75
N ARG A 113 3.53 -17.56 1.15
CA ARG A 113 2.61 -18.29 2.05
C ARG A 113 2.05 -19.53 1.35
N ASP A 114 1.51 -19.37 0.16
CA ASP A 114 0.81 -20.44 -0.57
C ASP A 114 1.78 -21.55 -1.02
N ALA A 115 3.05 -21.22 -1.25
CA ALA A 115 4.11 -22.17 -1.55
C ALA A 115 4.82 -22.75 -0.30
N ASP A 116 4.37 -22.39 0.91
CA ASP A 116 4.95 -22.81 2.20
C ASP A 116 6.49 -22.59 2.30
N VAL A 117 6.96 -21.48 1.72
CA VAL A 117 8.41 -21.17 1.70
C VAL A 117 8.84 -20.68 3.08
N THR A 118 9.75 -21.37 3.74
CA THR A 118 10.36 -20.85 4.98
C THR A 118 11.47 -19.86 4.65
N LEU A 119 11.44 -18.66 5.23
CA LEU A 119 12.54 -17.70 5.09
C LEU A 119 13.70 -18.14 5.98
N SER A 120 14.92 -18.18 5.43
CA SER A 120 16.15 -18.49 6.16
C SER A 120 16.72 -17.25 6.82
#